data_AF-A0AAV6P2J2-F1
#
_entry.id   AF-A0AAV6P2J2-F1
#
_cell.length_a   1.000
_cell.length_b   1.000
_cell.length_c   1.000
_cell.angle_alpha   90.00
_cell.angle_beta   90.00
_cell.angle_gamma   90.00
#
_symmetry.space_group_name_H-M   'P 1'
#
loop_
_entity.id
_entity.type
_entity.pdbx_description
1 polymer ?
#
loop_
_entity_poly.entity_id
_entity_poly.type
_entity_poly.pdbx_seq_one_letter_code
_entity_poly.pdbx_strand_id
1 'polypeptide(L)'
;MDAKLIQRLESAVARLEALSTGFRAGGAPESGEDAVSDPSILGFDDLMGQYFARVYSAAEKIGGQVLTVTEILKEAFSVQRELLVKIKQTQKPDLAGLAEFLKPLNEVIMKANALTEGRRSDFFNHLKAAADSLSALAWIAFTGKDCGMSMPIAHVEESWQMAEFYNNKVLVEYRNKDSDHVEWAKAMKELYLPGLRDYVKSFYPLGPVWSVTGKNAAAAAATAPPPPKTSAPRTPAAPPPPPASLFSSEPSQASSSKPKQGMAAVFQEINSGKPVTSGLKKVTDDMKTKNRADRVGVVGSSQKGGRTASPSFSKAGPPKLELQMGRKWVVENQVGRKNLVIDDCDAKQSVYIFGCKDSVLQIQGKVNNITVDKCTKMGVVFTDVVAAFEIVNSNGVEVQCQGSAPTISVDNTGGCVLYLSKDSLGTSITTAKSSEINVLVPGSDGDWVEHALPQQFVHSFKDGRFETTPVSHSGG
;
A
#
# COMPACT_ATOMS: atom_id res chain seq x y z
N MET A 1 -38.11 -9.43 35.38
CA MET A 1 -37.12 -9.76 34.33
C MET A 1 -37.28 -8.75 33.21
N ASP A 2 -36.18 -8.19 32.73
CA ASP A 2 -36.16 -7.12 31.74
C ASP A 2 -36.71 -7.64 30.40
N ALA A 3 -37.70 -6.95 29.82
CA ALA A 3 -38.33 -7.33 28.55
C ALA A 3 -37.31 -7.43 27.40
N LYS A 4 -36.24 -6.63 27.46
CA LYS A 4 -35.13 -6.71 26.49
C LYS A 4 -34.30 -7.98 26.65
N LEU A 5 -34.19 -8.51 27.87
CA LEU A 5 -33.48 -9.75 28.13
C LEU A 5 -34.28 -10.95 27.61
N ILE A 6 -35.60 -10.92 27.78
CA ILE A 6 -36.51 -11.96 27.29
C ILE A 6 -36.46 -12.00 25.75
N GLN A 7 -36.56 -10.85 25.08
CA GLN A 7 -36.46 -10.77 23.61
C GLN A 7 -35.11 -11.28 23.07
N ARG A 8 -34.00 -11.01 23.79
CA ARG A 8 -32.68 -11.54 23.43
C ARG A 8 -32.57 -13.05 23.63
N LEU A 9 -33.20 -13.59 24.68
CA LEU A 9 -33.25 -15.03 24.91
C LEU A 9 -34.12 -15.74 23.87
N GLU A 10 -35.29 -15.19 23.55
CA GLU A 10 -36.18 -15.74 22.52
C GLU A 10 -35.48 -15.76 21.14
N SER A 11 -34.74 -14.69 20.80
CA SER A 11 -33.93 -14.65 19.58
C SER A 11 -32.79 -15.68 19.59
N ALA A 12 -32.13 -15.90 20.73
CA ALA A 12 -31.08 -16.91 20.87
C ALA A 12 -31.63 -18.35 20.75
N VAL A 13 -32.82 -18.60 21.30
CA VAL A 13 -33.51 -19.90 21.21
C VAL A 13 -33.92 -20.19 19.77
N ALA A 14 -34.52 -19.23 19.07
CA ALA A 14 -34.86 -19.38 17.65
C ALA A 14 -33.62 -19.70 16.77
N ARG A 15 -32.46 -19.09 17.08
CA ARG A 15 -31.18 -19.37 16.40
C ARG A 15 -30.66 -20.79 16.67
N LEU A 16 -30.83 -21.29 17.89
CA LEU A 16 -30.46 -22.67 18.27
C LEU A 16 -31.38 -23.71 17.63
N GLU A 17 -32.67 -23.41 17.52
CA GLU A 17 -33.63 -24.27 16.83
C GLU A 17 -33.37 -24.33 15.31
N ALA A 18 -32.98 -23.22 14.68
CA ALA A 18 -32.59 -23.19 13.27
C ALA A 18 -31.31 -24.03 12.99
N LEU A 19 -30.33 -23.98 13.89
CA LEU A 19 -29.10 -24.79 13.81
C LEU A 19 -29.39 -26.30 13.94
N SER A 20 -30.37 -26.67 14.77
CA SER A 20 -30.83 -28.06 14.93
C SER A 20 -31.45 -28.64 13.65
N THR A 21 -32.09 -27.81 12.83
CA THR A 21 -32.72 -28.24 11.57
C THR A 21 -31.78 -28.37 10.37
N GLY A 22 -30.51 -27.94 10.49
CA GLY A 22 -29.53 -27.92 9.39
C GLY A 22 -29.01 -29.29 8.90
N PHE A 23 -29.54 -30.40 9.42
CA PHE A 23 -29.15 -31.77 9.02
C PHE A 23 -30.21 -32.51 8.18
N ARG A 24 -30.93 -31.81 7.30
CA ARG A 24 -31.73 -32.47 6.24
C ARG A 24 -31.28 -32.07 4.84
N ALA A 25 -30.84 -33.09 4.10
CA ALA A 25 -30.74 -33.07 2.65
C ALA A 25 -32.16 -33.14 2.05
N GLY A 26 -32.49 -32.22 1.14
CA GLY A 26 -33.71 -32.27 0.32
C GLY A 26 -34.31 -30.89 0.06
N GLY A 27 -34.31 -30.47 -1.20
CA GLY A 27 -34.52 -29.08 -1.64
C GLY A 27 -35.95 -28.59 -1.77
N ALA A 28 -36.05 -27.26 -1.84
CA ALA A 28 -37.11 -26.47 -2.47
C ALA A 28 -36.47 -25.17 -2.99
N PRO A 29 -36.98 -24.55 -4.08
CA PRO A 29 -36.42 -23.32 -4.60
C PRO A 29 -36.66 -22.19 -3.58
N GLU A 30 -35.59 -21.61 -3.04
CA GLU A 30 -35.68 -20.47 -2.13
C GLU A 30 -36.37 -19.30 -2.83
N SER A 31 -37.50 -18.87 -2.28
CA SER A 31 -38.21 -17.68 -2.76
C SER A 31 -37.43 -16.42 -2.34
N GLY A 32 -37.71 -15.28 -2.99
CA GLY A 32 -37.01 -14.02 -2.67
C GLY A 32 -37.22 -13.54 -1.22
N GLU A 33 -38.32 -13.95 -0.58
CA GLU A 33 -38.65 -13.63 0.81
C GLU A 33 -37.83 -14.48 1.82
N ASP A 34 -37.50 -15.72 1.47
CA ASP A 34 -36.68 -16.60 2.29
C ASP A 34 -35.23 -16.09 2.40
N ALA A 35 -34.68 -15.53 1.30
CA ALA A 35 -33.30 -15.04 1.25
C ALA A 35 -33.05 -13.83 2.18
N VAL A 36 -34.06 -12.99 2.41
CA VAL A 36 -33.96 -11.81 3.30
C VAL A 36 -34.02 -12.22 4.78
N SER A 37 -34.71 -13.33 5.07
CA SER A 37 -34.83 -13.87 6.43
C SER A 37 -33.69 -14.80 6.81
N ASP A 38 -32.70 -14.99 5.94
CA ASP A 38 -31.57 -15.86 6.17
C ASP A 38 -30.70 -15.36 7.34
N PRO A 39 -30.19 -16.26 8.22
CA PRO A 39 -29.37 -15.87 9.35
C PRO A 39 -28.15 -15.00 9.01
N SER A 40 -27.54 -15.16 7.82
CA SER A 40 -26.43 -14.31 7.41
C SER A 40 -26.87 -12.91 7.04
N ILE A 41 -28.06 -12.73 6.45
CA ILE A 41 -28.59 -11.39 6.15
C ILE A 41 -29.00 -10.68 7.43
N LEU A 42 -29.68 -11.39 8.34
CA LEU A 42 -30.01 -10.86 9.67
C LEU A 42 -28.74 -10.52 10.49
N GLY A 43 -27.69 -11.34 10.38
CA GLY A 43 -26.40 -11.06 11.00
C GLY A 43 -25.73 -9.78 10.45
N PHE A 44 -25.95 -9.46 9.17
CA PHE A 44 -25.48 -8.22 8.58
C PHE A 44 -26.30 -7.01 9.05
N ASP A 45 -27.62 -7.19 9.21
CA ASP A 45 -28.50 -6.16 9.77
C ASP A 45 -28.15 -5.85 11.23
N ASP A 46 -27.83 -6.87 12.02
CA ASP A 46 -27.31 -6.72 13.39
C ASP A 46 -25.97 -5.95 13.41
N LEU A 47 -25.04 -6.27 12.51
CA LEU A 47 -23.77 -5.54 12.33
C LEU A 47 -24.02 -4.04 12.06
N MET A 48 -24.94 -3.74 11.13
CA MET A 48 -25.30 -2.36 10.79
C MET A 48 -25.97 -1.63 11.96
N GLY A 49 -26.91 -2.29 12.64
CA GLY A 49 -27.62 -1.73 13.79
C GLY A 49 -26.72 -1.48 14.99
N GLN A 50 -25.72 -2.34 15.22
CA GLN A 50 -24.84 -2.24 16.38
C GLN A 50 -23.64 -1.32 16.15
N TYR A 51 -22.90 -1.53 15.05
CA TYR A 51 -21.61 -0.86 14.84
C TYR A 51 -21.76 0.39 13.97
N PHE A 52 -22.44 0.27 12.83
CA PHE A 52 -22.57 1.41 11.92
C PHE A 52 -23.41 2.54 12.54
N ALA A 53 -24.44 2.21 13.33
CA ALA A 53 -25.24 3.21 14.04
C ALA A 53 -24.40 4.16 14.93
N ARG A 54 -23.34 3.65 15.58
CA ARG A 54 -22.41 4.50 16.36
C ARG A 54 -21.59 5.42 15.46
N VAL A 55 -21.09 4.91 14.33
CA VAL A 55 -20.37 5.73 13.34
C VAL A 55 -21.26 6.86 12.83
N TYR A 56 -22.49 6.53 12.44
CA TYR A 56 -23.44 7.49 11.91
C TYR A 56 -23.81 8.56 12.95
N SER A 57 -24.12 8.16 14.19
CA SER A 57 -24.47 9.11 15.26
C SER A 57 -23.33 10.08 15.58
N ALA A 58 -22.07 9.62 15.56
CA ALA A 58 -20.93 10.51 15.72
C ALA A 58 -20.76 11.46 14.52
N ALA A 59 -20.96 10.96 13.30
CA ALA A 59 -20.88 11.75 12.08
C ALA A 59 -21.98 12.84 12.01
N GLU A 60 -23.19 12.55 12.49
CA GLU A 60 -24.29 13.54 12.55
C GLU A 60 -23.95 14.73 13.43
N LYS A 61 -23.27 14.49 14.57
CA LYS A 61 -22.84 15.56 15.47
C LYS A 61 -21.72 16.41 14.87
N ILE A 62 -20.79 15.77 14.17
CA ILE A 62 -19.68 16.46 13.47
C ILE A 62 -20.20 17.27 12.28
N GLY A 63 -21.11 16.69 11.50
CA GLY A 63 -21.67 17.30 10.29
C GLY A 63 -20.69 17.42 9.13
N GLY A 64 -21.07 18.26 8.16
CA GLY A 64 -20.22 18.62 7.02
C GLY A 64 -19.74 17.42 6.20
N GLN A 65 -18.47 17.47 5.76
CA GLN A 65 -17.88 16.45 4.90
C GLN A 65 -17.72 15.07 5.59
N VAL A 66 -17.64 15.04 6.93
CA VAL A 66 -17.58 13.78 7.69
C VAL A 66 -18.92 13.06 7.64
N LEU A 67 -20.04 13.79 7.76
CA LEU A 67 -21.37 13.21 7.54
C LEU A 67 -21.52 12.72 6.09
N THR A 68 -21.15 13.54 5.10
CA THR A 68 -21.26 13.16 3.68
C THR A 68 -20.52 11.85 3.35
N VAL A 69 -19.27 11.69 3.81
CA VAL A 69 -18.55 10.43 3.55
C VAL A 69 -19.11 9.25 4.34
N THR A 70 -19.69 9.50 5.52
CA THR A 70 -20.36 8.46 6.32
C THR A 70 -21.67 8.01 5.67
N GLU A 71 -22.37 8.89 4.95
CA GLU A 71 -23.53 8.51 4.13
C GLU A 71 -23.14 7.61 2.95
N ILE A 72 -22.01 7.89 2.30
CA ILE A 72 -21.46 7.01 1.25
C ILE A 72 -21.05 5.65 1.84
N LEU A 73 -20.49 5.64 3.05
CA LEU A 73 -20.19 4.41 3.77
C LEU A 73 -21.48 3.60 4.04
N LYS A 74 -22.56 4.26 4.47
CA LYS A 74 -23.89 3.64 4.64
C LYS A 74 -24.40 3.01 3.35
N GLU A 75 -24.29 3.76 2.25
CA GLU A 75 -24.67 3.32 0.90
C GLU A 75 -23.88 2.07 0.50
N ALA A 76 -22.57 2.03 0.71
CA ALA A 76 -21.72 0.89 0.36
C ALA A 76 -22.10 -0.39 1.12
N PHE A 77 -22.35 -0.29 2.44
CA PHE A 77 -22.82 -1.42 3.23
C PHE A 77 -24.23 -1.86 2.83
N SER A 78 -25.11 -0.92 2.45
CA SER A 78 -26.45 -1.24 1.97
C SER A 78 -26.41 -1.98 0.64
N VAL A 79 -25.56 -1.54 -0.29
CA VAL A 79 -25.28 -2.25 -1.55
C VAL A 79 -24.69 -3.63 -1.27
N GLN A 80 -23.76 -3.75 -0.32
CA GLN A 80 -23.20 -5.06 0.03
C GLN A 80 -24.28 -6.01 0.57
N ARG A 81 -25.20 -5.53 1.41
CA ARG A 81 -26.37 -6.30 1.87
C ARG A 81 -27.20 -6.82 0.71
N GLU A 82 -27.54 -5.95 -0.25
CA GLU A 82 -28.30 -6.33 -1.44
C GLU A 82 -27.57 -7.38 -2.28
N LEU A 83 -26.25 -7.23 -2.45
CA LEU A 83 -25.42 -8.22 -3.12
C LEU A 83 -25.42 -9.56 -2.37
N LEU A 84 -25.33 -9.56 -1.03
CA LEU A 84 -25.39 -10.79 -0.24
C LEU A 84 -26.74 -11.53 -0.41
N VAL A 85 -27.86 -10.80 -0.44
CA VAL A 85 -29.18 -11.37 -0.77
C VAL A 85 -29.18 -11.95 -2.19
N LYS A 86 -28.61 -11.21 -3.15
CA LYS A 86 -28.54 -11.63 -4.55
C LYS A 86 -27.65 -12.87 -4.75
N ILE A 87 -26.57 -13.03 -3.99
CA ILE A 87 -25.69 -14.22 -4.02
C ILE A 87 -26.49 -15.50 -3.76
N LYS A 88 -27.43 -15.46 -2.81
CA LYS A 88 -28.29 -16.61 -2.46
C LYS A 88 -29.27 -17.01 -3.57
N GLN A 89 -29.52 -16.11 -4.53
CA GLN A 89 -30.45 -16.33 -5.64
C GLN A 89 -29.74 -16.53 -6.99
N THR A 90 -28.40 -16.46 -7.01
CA THR A 90 -27.60 -16.43 -8.24
C THR A 90 -26.63 -17.60 -8.26
N GLN A 91 -26.49 -18.26 -9.41
CA GLN A 91 -25.41 -19.23 -9.61
C GLN A 91 -24.06 -18.56 -9.66
N LYS A 92 -23.01 -19.24 -9.19
CA LYS A 92 -21.64 -18.69 -9.19
C LYS A 92 -21.29 -18.18 -10.59
N PRO A 93 -21.08 -16.86 -10.76
CA PRO A 93 -20.77 -16.29 -12.06
C PRO A 93 -19.35 -16.66 -12.50
N ASP A 94 -19.12 -16.57 -13.81
CA ASP A 94 -17.77 -16.55 -14.36
C ASP A 94 -17.08 -15.20 -14.04
N LEU A 95 -15.81 -15.04 -14.44
CA LEU A 95 -15.04 -13.83 -14.11
C LEU A 95 -15.70 -12.55 -14.65
N ALA A 96 -16.28 -12.60 -15.85
CA ALA A 96 -16.98 -11.47 -16.44
C ALA A 96 -18.29 -11.15 -15.71
N GLY A 97 -19.09 -12.18 -15.40
CA GLY A 97 -20.33 -12.02 -14.62
C GLY A 97 -20.07 -11.54 -13.19
N LEU A 98 -18.94 -11.91 -12.59
CA LEU A 98 -18.56 -11.44 -11.26
C LEU A 98 -18.22 -9.95 -11.28
N ALA A 99 -17.54 -9.46 -12.31
CA ALA A 99 -17.24 -8.04 -12.47
C ALA A 99 -18.54 -7.21 -12.58
N GLU A 100 -19.51 -7.67 -13.37
CA GLU A 100 -20.82 -7.01 -13.48
C GLU A 100 -21.64 -7.11 -12.19
N PHE A 101 -21.53 -8.25 -11.49
CA PHE A 101 -22.18 -8.43 -10.20
C PHE A 101 -21.71 -7.42 -9.14
N LEU A 102 -20.41 -7.12 -9.11
CA LEU A 102 -19.78 -6.22 -8.14
C LEU A 102 -19.85 -4.74 -8.54
N LYS A 103 -20.31 -4.43 -9.76
CA LYS A 103 -20.37 -3.07 -10.30
C LYS A 103 -21.05 -2.06 -9.37
N PRO A 104 -22.20 -2.35 -8.73
CA PRO A 104 -22.84 -1.40 -7.81
C PRO A 104 -21.92 -1.01 -6.64
N LEU A 105 -21.17 -1.98 -6.09
CA LEU A 105 -20.23 -1.71 -5.01
C LEU A 105 -19.04 -0.86 -5.50
N ASN A 106 -18.50 -1.18 -6.68
CA ASN A 106 -17.40 -0.43 -7.29
C ASN A 106 -17.78 1.04 -7.57
N GLU A 107 -19.02 1.31 -7.99
CA GLU A 107 -19.53 2.67 -8.20
C GLU A 107 -19.51 3.50 -6.91
N VAL A 108 -19.93 2.91 -5.79
CA VAL A 108 -19.89 3.59 -4.49
C VAL A 108 -18.45 3.80 -4.01
N ILE A 109 -17.55 2.83 -4.24
CA ILE A 109 -16.11 2.98 -3.94
C ILE A 109 -15.51 4.14 -4.74
N MET A 110 -15.80 4.25 -6.03
CA MET A 110 -15.35 5.36 -6.86
C MET A 110 -15.89 6.71 -6.36
N LYS A 111 -17.18 6.75 -5.97
CA LYS A 111 -17.80 7.94 -5.37
C LYS A 111 -17.07 8.39 -4.09
N ALA A 112 -16.68 7.45 -3.23
CA ALA A 112 -15.92 7.76 -2.02
C ALA A 112 -14.50 8.27 -2.34
N ASN A 113 -13.80 7.62 -3.28
CA ASN A 113 -12.46 8.03 -3.69
C ASN A 113 -12.43 9.43 -4.29
N ALA A 114 -13.45 9.81 -5.08
CA ALA A 114 -13.58 11.14 -5.66
C ALA A 114 -13.62 12.25 -4.59
N LEU A 115 -14.14 11.99 -3.38
CA LEU A 115 -14.09 12.96 -2.28
C LEU A 115 -12.67 13.22 -1.74
N THR A 116 -11.73 12.34 -2.04
CA THR A 116 -10.33 12.46 -1.61
C THR A 116 -9.43 13.09 -2.66
N GLU A 117 -9.96 13.37 -3.86
CA GLU A 117 -9.24 13.97 -4.97
C GLU A 117 -9.29 15.51 -4.92
N GLY A 118 -8.30 16.16 -5.56
CA GLY A 118 -8.27 17.61 -5.69
C GLY A 118 -7.72 18.34 -4.45
N ARG A 119 -8.30 19.51 -4.13
CA ARG A 119 -7.81 20.37 -3.05
C ARG A 119 -8.03 19.65 -1.71
N ARG A 120 -6.95 19.53 -0.93
CA ARG A 120 -6.97 18.86 0.36
C ARG A 120 -7.98 19.52 1.32
N SER A 121 -8.98 18.74 1.72
CA SER A 121 -9.99 19.10 2.73
C SER A 121 -9.39 19.16 4.14
N ASP A 122 -9.96 19.99 5.02
CA ASP A 122 -9.65 20.01 6.45
C ASP A 122 -10.02 18.68 7.13
N PHE A 123 -10.98 17.94 6.58
CA PHE A 123 -11.38 16.60 7.02
C PHE A 123 -10.76 15.48 6.18
N PHE A 124 -9.67 15.75 5.44
CA PHE A 124 -9.05 14.76 4.54
C PHE A 124 -8.76 13.41 5.21
N ASN A 125 -8.33 13.40 6.47
CA ASN A 125 -8.06 12.15 7.20
C ASN A 125 -9.33 11.30 7.40
N HIS A 126 -10.50 11.93 7.63
CA HIS A 126 -11.79 11.24 7.73
C HIS A 126 -12.21 10.68 6.38
N LEU A 127 -12.14 11.52 5.34
CA LEU A 127 -12.51 11.16 3.98
C LEU A 127 -11.68 9.96 3.50
N LYS A 128 -10.36 10.03 3.73
CA LYS A 128 -9.43 8.98 3.31
C LYS A 128 -9.60 7.70 4.12
N ALA A 129 -9.81 7.80 5.44
CA ALA A 129 -10.11 6.63 6.27
C ALA A 129 -11.39 5.91 5.80
N ALA A 130 -12.47 6.66 5.55
CA ALA A 130 -13.72 6.08 5.07
C ALA A 130 -13.58 5.49 3.66
N ALA A 131 -12.99 6.22 2.70
CA ALA A 131 -12.82 5.75 1.33
C ALA A 131 -11.95 4.48 1.24
N ASP A 132 -10.78 4.47 1.89
CA ASP A 132 -9.89 3.31 1.87
C ASP A 132 -10.51 2.10 2.57
N SER A 133 -11.34 2.32 3.59
CA SER A 133 -11.99 1.24 4.33
C SER A 133 -12.99 0.44 3.48
N LEU A 134 -13.58 1.05 2.44
CA LEU A 134 -14.54 0.36 1.56
C LEU A 134 -13.92 -0.80 0.79
N SER A 135 -12.60 -0.81 0.60
CA SER A 135 -11.88 -1.94 0.00
C SER A 135 -12.11 -3.25 0.76
N ALA A 136 -12.39 -3.18 2.07
CA ALA A 136 -12.71 -4.35 2.88
C ALA A 136 -13.99 -5.05 2.41
N LEU A 137 -14.96 -4.33 1.83
CA LEU A 137 -16.22 -4.90 1.37
C LEU A 137 -16.04 -5.79 0.12
N ALA A 138 -14.90 -5.67 -0.57
CA ALA A 138 -14.59 -6.49 -1.74
C ALA A 138 -14.34 -7.98 -1.42
N TRP A 139 -14.37 -8.40 -0.15
CA TRP A 139 -14.25 -9.81 0.24
C TRP A 139 -15.28 -10.73 -0.45
N ILE A 140 -16.44 -10.19 -0.86
CA ILE A 140 -17.47 -10.93 -1.62
C ILE A 140 -17.03 -11.29 -3.05
N ALA A 141 -15.89 -10.78 -3.52
CA ALA A 141 -15.29 -11.16 -4.78
C ALA A 141 -14.46 -12.46 -4.68
N PHE A 142 -14.20 -12.95 -3.45
CA PHE A 142 -13.43 -14.18 -3.24
C PHE A 142 -14.12 -15.38 -3.90
N THR A 143 -13.43 -16.02 -4.84
CA THR A 143 -13.96 -17.18 -5.59
C THR A 143 -13.20 -18.49 -5.33
N GLY A 144 -12.21 -18.46 -4.43
CA GLY A 144 -11.35 -19.59 -4.08
C GLY A 144 -9.91 -19.14 -3.85
N LYS A 145 -9.06 -20.04 -3.35
CA LYS A 145 -7.66 -19.72 -3.01
C LYS A 145 -6.82 -19.25 -4.20
N ASP A 146 -7.18 -19.65 -5.41
CA ASP A 146 -6.44 -19.34 -6.63
C ASP A 146 -6.89 -18.04 -7.33
N CYS A 147 -7.87 -17.31 -6.77
CA CYS A 147 -8.43 -16.11 -7.39
C CYS A 147 -7.60 -14.82 -7.16
N GLY A 148 -6.43 -14.93 -6.52
CA GLY A 148 -5.54 -13.79 -6.27
C GLY A 148 -5.97 -12.83 -5.16
N MET A 149 -6.98 -13.19 -4.36
CA MET A 149 -7.40 -12.45 -3.15
C MET A 149 -7.07 -13.23 -1.88
N SER A 150 -6.85 -12.52 -0.77
CA SER A 150 -6.80 -13.13 0.56
C SER A 150 -8.12 -13.80 0.93
N MET A 151 -8.04 -14.74 1.87
CA MET A 151 -9.23 -15.32 2.49
C MET A 151 -10.11 -14.18 3.03
N PRO A 152 -11.45 -14.25 2.96
CA PRO A 152 -12.34 -13.14 3.26
C PRO A 152 -12.06 -12.41 4.58
N ILE A 153 -11.78 -13.16 5.64
CA ILE A 153 -11.45 -12.61 6.97
C ILE A 153 -10.15 -11.80 6.91
N ALA A 154 -9.10 -12.37 6.31
CA ALA A 154 -7.80 -11.71 6.14
C ALA A 154 -7.91 -10.50 5.22
N HIS A 155 -8.70 -10.58 4.14
CA HIS A 155 -8.97 -9.46 3.25
C HIS A 155 -9.56 -8.26 4.01
N VAL A 156 -10.53 -8.50 4.91
CA VAL A 156 -11.10 -7.44 5.76
C VAL A 156 -10.03 -6.86 6.70
N GLU A 157 -9.22 -7.70 7.34
CA GLU A 157 -8.16 -7.26 8.27
C GLU A 157 -7.06 -6.44 7.56
N GLU A 158 -6.58 -6.90 6.41
CA GLU A 158 -5.57 -6.24 5.57
C GLU A 158 -6.10 -4.92 5.00
N SER A 159 -7.34 -4.92 4.48
CA SER A 159 -7.96 -3.71 3.94
C SER A 159 -8.16 -2.63 5.00
N TRP A 160 -8.52 -3.03 6.23
CA TRP A 160 -8.65 -2.08 7.34
C TRP A 160 -7.32 -1.40 7.70
N GLN A 161 -6.17 -2.09 7.61
CA GLN A 161 -4.87 -1.52 7.99
C GLN A 161 -4.54 -0.22 7.21
N MET A 162 -4.94 -0.15 5.94
CA MET A 162 -4.74 1.04 5.12
C MET A 162 -5.59 2.22 5.61
N ALA A 163 -6.86 1.97 5.91
CA ALA A 163 -7.76 2.96 6.50
C ALA A 163 -7.32 3.36 7.92
N GLU A 164 -6.80 2.42 8.69
CA GLU A 164 -6.40 2.59 10.08
C GLU A 164 -5.31 3.66 10.23
N PHE A 165 -4.40 3.76 9.26
CA PHE A 165 -3.37 4.81 9.26
C PHE A 165 -3.98 6.22 9.29
N TYR A 166 -4.98 6.49 8.43
CA TYR A 166 -5.65 7.79 8.39
C TYR A 166 -6.60 7.97 9.57
N ASN A 167 -7.26 6.90 10.00
CA ASN A 167 -8.12 6.91 11.18
C ASN A 167 -7.33 7.24 12.46
N ASN A 168 -6.11 6.72 12.60
CA ASN A 168 -5.22 7.06 13.71
C ASN A 168 -4.80 8.54 13.70
N LYS A 169 -4.69 9.16 12.52
CA LYS A 169 -4.44 10.61 12.44
C LYS A 169 -5.62 11.42 12.96
N VAL A 170 -6.86 10.98 12.69
CA VAL A 170 -8.06 11.59 13.29
C VAL A 170 -7.98 11.49 14.83
N LEU A 171 -7.67 10.31 15.37
CA LEU A 171 -7.52 10.14 16.82
C LEU A 171 -6.46 11.08 17.41
N VAL A 172 -5.28 11.17 16.77
CA VAL A 172 -4.20 12.05 17.24
C VAL A 172 -4.57 13.53 17.16
N GLU A 173 -5.23 13.93 16.07
CA GLU A 173 -5.59 15.32 15.81
C GLU A 173 -6.69 15.82 16.75
N TYR A 174 -7.68 14.98 17.05
CA TYR A 174 -8.88 15.38 17.77
C TYR A 174 -8.94 14.94 19.23
N ARG A 175 -7.99 14.13 19.72
CA ARG A 175 -7.97 13.61 21.12
C ARG A 175 -8.22 14.64 22.23
N ASN A 176 -7.82 15.91 22.01
CA ASN A 176 -7.96 17.00 22.96
C ASN A 176 -8.75 18.19 22.39
N LYS A 177 -9.42 18.01 21.24
CA LYS A 177 -10.16 19.08 20.55
C LYS A 177 -11.66 18.82 20.59
N ASP A 178 -12.06 17.63 20.15
CA ASP A 178 -13.46 17.29 19.98
C ASP A 178 -13.64 15.77 20.15
N SER A 179 -14.49 15.40 21.11
CA SER A 179 -14.77 14.01 21.43
C SER A 179 -15.58 13.28 20.36
N ASP A 180 -16.39 13.98 19.57
CA ASP A 180 -17.25 13.34 18.56
C ASP A 180 -16.40 12.79 17.41
N HIS A 181 -15.34 13.49 17.00
CA HIS A 181 -14.34 12.99 16.04
C HIS A 181 -13.59 11.76 16.55
N VAL A 182 -13.25 11.74 17.85
CA VAL A 182 -12.60 10.59 18.49
C VAL A 182 -13.55 9.39 18.53
N GLU A 183 -14.81 9.63 18.84
CA GLU A 183 -15.85 8.60 18.85
C GLU A 183 -16.09 8.03 17.45
N TRP A 184 -16.20 8.90 16.43
CA TRP A 184 -16.31 8.47 15.04
C TRP A 184 -15.17 7.54 14.63
N ALA A 185 -13.91 7.92 14.95
CA ALA A 185 -12.75 7.11 14.61
C ALA A 185 -12.69 5.77 15.36
N LYS A 186 -13.10 5.73 16.63
CA LYS A 186 -13.22 4.48 17.39
C LYS A 186 -14.31 3.58 16.83
N ALA A 187 -15.49 4.13 16.57
CA ALA A 187 -16.62 3.41 16.00
C ALA A 187 -16.29 2.87 14.60
N MET A 188 -15.55 3.63 13.77
CA MET A 188 -15.05 3.17 12.48
C MET A 188 -14.16 1.93 12.63
N LYS A 189 -13.24 1.93 13.60
CA LYS A 189 -12.41 0.76 13.87
C LYS A 189 -13.26 -0.44 14.28
N GLU A 190 -14.19 -0.25 15.20
CA GLU A 190 -15.06 -1.32 15.69
C GLU A 190 -16.01 -1.88 14.62
N LEU A 191 -16.45 -1.04 13.67
CA LEU A 191 -17.23 -1.46 12.51
C LEU A 191 -16.51 -2.52 11.67
N TYR A 192 -15.21 -2.40 11.48
CA TYR A 192 -14.43 -3.39 10.73
C TYR A 192 -13.88 -4.49 11.64
N LEU A 193 -13.31 -4.10 12.79
CA LEU A 193 -12.65 -4.97 13.77
C LEU A 193 -13.18 -4.66 15.19
N PRO A 194 -14.11 -5.45 15.75
CA PRO A 194 -14.48 -6.79 15.30
C PRO A 194 -15.60 -6.89 14.25
N GLY A 195 -16.42 -5.85 14.03
CA GLY A 195 -17.73 -5.95 13.38
C GLY A 195 -17.79 -6.78 12.09
N LEU A 196 -17.30 -6.24 10.97
CA LEU A 196 -17.33 -6.90 9.67
C LEU A 196 -16.52 -8.20 9.67
N ARG A 197 -15.37 -8.21 10.32
CA ARG A 197 -14.47 -9.37 10.39
C ARG A 197 -15.14 -10.57 11.06
N ASP A 198 -15.79 -10.36 12.20
CA ASP A 198 -16.47 -11.43 12.94
C ASP A 198 -17.76 -11.88 12.24
N TYR A 199 -18.45 -10.95 11.56
CA TYR A 199 -19.54 -11.30 10.65
C TYR A 199 -19.07 -12.26 9.54
N VAL A 200 -18.02 -11.88 8.80
CA VAL A 200 -17.45 -12.70 7.73
C VAL A 200 -16.96 -14.04 8.27
N LYS A 201 -16.32 -14.06 9.44
CA LYS A 201 -15.88 -15.29 10.09
C LYS A 201 -17.04 -16.23 10.44
N SER A 202 -18.16 -15.68 10.89
CA SER A 202 -19.30 -16.48 11.36
C SER A 202 -20.13 -17.05 10.21
N PHE A 203 -20.28 -16.30 9.11
CA PHE A 203 -21.20 -16.66 8.02
C PHE A 203 -20.50 -17.03 6.70
N TYR A 204 -19.31 -16.48 6.44
CA TYR A 204 -18.59 -16.64 5.17
C TYR A 204 -17.08 -16.91 5.34
N PRO A 205 -16.66 -17.83 6.21
CA PRO A 205 -15.24 -18.08 6.48
C PRO A 205 -14.46 -18.54 5.24
N LEU A 206 -15.14 -19.12 4.26
CA LEU A 206 -14.58 -19.59 2.98
C LEU A 206 -15.09 -18.79 1.78
N GLY A 207 -15.73 -17.64 2.02
CA GLY A 207 -16.27 -16.75 1.00
C GLY A 207 -17.76 -16.96 0.72
N PRO A 208 -18.30 -16.24 -0.26
CA PRO A 208 -19.73 -16.30 -0.58
C PRO A 208 -20.17 -17.68 -1.08
N VAL A 209 -21.29 -18.14 -0.55
CA VAL A 209 -21.94 -19.39 -0.95
C VAL A 209 -23.04 -19.08 -1.95
N TRP A 210 -22.79 -19.41 -3.22
CA TRP A 210 -23.70 -19.15 -4.33
C TRP A 210 -24.79 -20.22 -4.43
N SER A 211 -25.95 -19.85 -4.97
CA SER A 211 -27.07 -20.76 -5.18
C SER A 211 -26.74 -21.83 -6.23
N VAL A 212 -27.11 -23.09 -5.99
CA VAL A 212 -26.98 -24.16 -7.00
C VAL A 212 -28.13 -24.13 -8.01
N THR A 213 -29.28 -23.59 -7.62
CA THR A 213 -30.51 -23.52 -8.42
C THR A 213 -30.89 -22.10 -8.84
N GLY A 214 -30.04 -21.12 -8.54
CA GLY A 214 -30.28 -19.71 -8.82
C GLY A 214 -30.29 -19.33 -10.31
N LYS A 215 -30.64 -18.09 -10.61
CA LYS A 215 -30.60 -17.55 -11.98
C LYS A 215 -29.14 -17.43 -12.45
N ASN A 216 -28.88 -17.70 -13.73
CA ASN A 216 -27.57 -17.46 -14.34
C ASN A 216 -27.33 -15.95 -14.46
N ALA A 217 -26.25 -15.45 -13.84
CA ALA A 217 -25.88 -14.03 -13.88
C ALA A 217 -25.71 -13.50 -15.32
N ALA A 218 -25.30 -14.35 -16.27
CA ALA A 218 -25.13 -14.01 -17.68
C ALA A 218 -26.45 -13.83 -18.47
N ALA A 219 -27.60 -14.25 -17.95
CA ALA A 219 -28.86 -14.28 -18.70
C ALA A 219 -29.71 -12.99 -18.59
N ALA A 220 -29.34 -12.04 -17.73
CA ALA A 220 -30.13 -10.83 -17.50
C ALA A 220 -30.05 -9.78 -18.62
N ALA A 221 -29.20 -9.97 -19.63
CA ALA A 221 -29.06 -9.05 -20.78
C ALA A 221 -29.93 -9.42 -22.00
N ALA A 222 -30.71 -10.52 -21.94
CA ALA A 222 -31.47 -11.02 -23.08
C ALA A 222 -32.99 -10.79 -22.95
N THR A 223 -33.42 -9.52 -22.87
CA THR A 223 -34.80 -9.15 -23.20
C THR A 223 -34.80 -7.96 -24.14
N ALA A 224 -34.49 -8.21 -25.41
CA ALA A 224 -34.90 -7.36 -26.53
C ALA A 224 -35.28 -8.27 -27.72
N PRO A 225 -36.30 -7.96 -28.52
CA PRO A 225 -36.78 -8.83 -29.60
C PRO A 225 -35.80 -8.85 -30.79
N PRO A 226 -35.76 -9.93 -31.60
CA PRO A 226 -34.76 -10.08 -32.65
C PRO A 226 -35.12 -9.27 -33.90
N PRO A 227 -34.15 -8.66 -34.62
CA PRO A 227 -34.35 -8.16 -35.97
C PRO A 227 -34.11 -9.28 -37.01
N PRO A 228 -34.66 -9.17 -38.23
CA PRO A 228 -34.67 -10.24 -39.22
C PRO A 228 -33.30 -10.44 -39.90
N LYS A 229 -33.08 -11.68 -40.33
CA LYS A 229 -31.88 -12.22 -40.97
C LYS A 229 -31.66 -11.66 -42.38
N THR A 230 -30.42 -11.26 -42.71
CA THR A 230 -29.87 -11.37 -44.09
C THR A 230 -28.34 -11.56 -44.12
N SER A 231 -27.96 -12.63 -44.83
CA SER A 231 -26.76 -12.97 -45.61
C SER A 231 -25.40 -12.21 -45.52
N ALA A 232 -24.36 -13.04 -45.31
CA ALA A 232 -23.06 -13.12 -46.00
C ALA A 232 -21.84 -12.27 -45.51
N PRO A 233 -20.60 -12.79 -45.69
CA PRO A 233 -19.48 -12.55 -44.76
C PRO A 233 -18.47 -11.50 -45.24
N ARG A 234 -17.91 -10.71 -44.31
CA ARG A 234 -16.69 -9.90 -44.54
C ARG A 234 -15.74 -9.95 -43.34
N THR A 235 -14.45 -9.96 -43.68
CA THR A 235 -13.23 -10.10 -42.86
C THR A 235 -13.03 -8.99 -41.82
N PRO A 236 -12.24 -9.20 -40.75
CA PRO A 236 -12.02 -8.20 -39.70
C PRO A 236 -11.00 -7.13 -40.14
N ALA A 237 -11.35 -5.85 -39.97
CA ALA A 237 -10.44 -4.72 -40.11
C ALA A 237 -9.86 -4.30 -38.74
N ALA A 238 -8.60 -3.87 -38.75
CA ALA A 238 -7.82 -3.43 -37.60
C ALA A 238 -8.31 -2.11 -36.97
N PRO A 239 -8.08 -1.86 -35.66
CA PRO A 239 -8.49 -0.64 -34.98
C PRO A 239 -7.58 0.56 -35.32
N PRO A 240 -8.11 1.80 -35.38
CA PRO A 240 -7.35 3.00 -35.71
C PRO A 240 -6.53 3.56 -34.52
N PRO A 241 -5.41 4.26 -34.80
CA PRO A 241 -4.51 4.84 -33.79
C PRO A 241 -5.03 6.16 -33.18
N PRO A 242 -4.55 6.53 -31.97
CA PRO A 242 -4.96 7.75 -31.26
C PRO A 242 -4.31 9.03 -31.86
N PRO A 243 -5.00 10.19 -31.81
CA PRO A 243 -4.49 11.44 -32.36
C PRO A 243 -3.46 12.13 -31.46
N ALA A 244 -2.41 12.66 -32.09
CA ALA A 244 -1.33 13.41 -31.46
C ALA A 244 -1.59 14.93 -31.47
N SER A 245 -1.21 15.56 -30.36
CA SER A 245 -0.50 16.85 -30.23
C SER A 245 -1.01 18.06 -31.03
N LEU A 246 -1.69 18.97 -30.32
CA LEU A 246 -1.89 20.35 -30.73
C LEU A 246 -0.80 21.24 -30.13
N PHE A 247 0.24 21.56 -30.91
CA PHE A 247 0.96 22.83 -30.79
C PHE A 247 1.55 23.19 -32.16
N SER A 248 1.08 24.29 -32.73
CA SER A 248 1.71 24.96 -33.88
C SER A 248 1.78 26.45 -33.57
N SER A 249 2.90 27.05 -33.95
CA SER A 249 3.38 28.38 -33.64
C SER A 249 3.00 29.44 -34.68
N GLU A 250 2.99 30.70 -34.21
CA GLU A 250 3.24 32.00 -34.90
C GLU A 250 2.15 32.69 -35.76
N PRO A 251 2.22 34.04 -36.02
CA PRO A 251 3.06 35.11 -35.45
C PRO A 251 2.36 36.50 -35.20
N SER A 252 3.15 37.45 -34.66
CA SER A 252 3.17 38.93 -34.92
C SER A 252 2.47 39.97 -34.00
N GLN A 253 3.36 40.82 -33.43
CA GLN A 253 3.38 42.30 -33.31
C GLN A 253 2.59 43.12 -32.24
N ALA A 254 3.38 43.64 -31.29
CA ALA A 254 3.61 45.05 -30.87
C ALA A 254 2.45 46.02 -30.55
N SER A 255 2.44 46.59 -29.32
CA SER A 255 2.85 47.99 -29.02
C SER A 255 2.57 48.46 -27.57
N SER A 256 3.63 48.96 -26.93
CA SER A 256 3.77 50.09 -25.97
C SER A 256 2.80 50.33 -24.80
N SER A 257 3.32 50.30 -23.55
CA SER A 257 3.60 51.52 -22.75
C SER A 257 4.40 51.21 -21.46
N LYS A 258 5.13 52.22 -20.98
CA LYS A 258 6.39 52.23 -20.20
C LYS A 258 6.15 52.26 -18.64
N PRO A 259 7.17 52.39 -17.76
CA PRO A 259 7.73 51.31 -16.94
C PRO A 259 7.61 51.52 -15.40
N LYS A 260 7.87 50.49 -14.59
CA LYS A 260 8.38 50.66 -13.21
C LYS A 260 9.57 49.74 -12.96
N GLN A 261 10.70 50.39 -12.66
CA GLN A 261 11.98 49.83 -12.24
C GLN A 261 11.85 49.02 -10.95
N GLY A 262 12.63 47.95 -10.82
CA GLY A 262 12.77 47.26 -9.53
C GLY A 262 13.76 46.09 -9.48
N MET A 263 14.05 45.43 -10.61
CA MET A 263 14.88 44.21 -10.60
C MET A 263 16.17 44.30 -11.45
N ALA A 264 16.23 45.18 -12.46
CA ALA A 264 17.41 45.31 -13.32
C ALA A 264 18.53 46.19 -12.71
N ALA A 265 18.23 47.02 -11.71
CA ALA A 265 19.24 47.83 -11.01
C ALA A 265 20.11 47.01 -10.03
N VAL A 266 19.56 45.91 -9.51
CA VAL A 266 20.24 45.06 -8.51
C VAL A 266 21.37 44.24 -9.13
N PHE A 267 21.22 43.82 -10.40
CA PHE A 267 22.24 43.06 -11.11
C PHE A 267 23.38 43.93 -11.68
N GLN A 268 23.16 45.24 -11.87
CA GLN A 268 24.24 46.17 -12.24
C GLN A 268 25.13 46.56 -11.06
N GLU A 269 24.60 46.57 -9.83
CA GLU A 269 25.38 46.91 -8.63
C GLU A 269 26.36 45.79 -8.24
N ILE A 270 26.00 44.53 -8.48
CA ILE A 270 26.84 43.35 -8.22
C ILE A 270 28.04 43.26 -9.16
N ASN A 271 27.94 43.76 -10.40
CA ASN A 271 29.00 43.65 -11.40
C ASN A 271 30.05 44.79 -11.34
N SER A 272 29.97 45.68 -10.35
CA SER A 272 30.83 46.87 -10.24
C SER A 272 32.04 46.73 -9.30
N GLY A 273 32.34 45.52 -8.81
CA GLY A 273 33.65 45.20 -8.23
C GLY A 273 34.01 45.91 -6.91
N LYS A 274 33.03 46.37 -6.11
CA LYS A 274 33.26 46.88 -4.75
C LYS A 274 33.12 45.78 -3.70
N PRO A 275 33.89 45.80 -2.59
CA PRO A 275 33.93 44.70 -1.63
C PRO A 275 32.62 44.62 -0.83
N VAL A 276 31.85 43.53 -1.02
CA VAL A 276 30.54 43.23 -0.40
C VAL A 276 30.69 42.78 1.07
N THR A 277 31.66 43.30 1.82
CA THR A 277 31.93 42.88 3.21
C THR A 277 32.00 44.02 4.22
N SER A 278 31.81 45.27 3.80
CA SER A 278 31.88 46.46 4.66
C SER A 278 30.60 46.71 5.49
N GLY A 279 29.49 46.02 5.20
CA GLY A 279 28.20 46.20 5.89
C GLY A 279 27.81 45.10 6.90
N LEU A 280 28.61 44.03 7.05
CA LEU A 280 28.30 42.92 7.96
C LEU A 280 29.04 43.10 9.30
N LYS A 281 28.29 43.12 10.42
CA LYS A 281 28.89 43.09 11.76
C LYS A 281 29.76 41.82 11.91
N LYS A 282 31.04 41.98 12.21
CA LYS A 282 31.95 40.86 12.48
C LYS A 282 31.57 40.18 13.79
N VAL A 283 31.44 38.86 13.74
CA VAL A 283 31.23 37.98 14.90
C VAL A 283 32.54 37.90 15.68
N THR A 284 32.56 38.44 16.90
CA THR A 284 33.71 38.39 17.81
C THR A 284 33.81 37.03 18.50
N ASP A 285 35.00 36.65 18.98
CA ASP A 285 35.30 35.28 19.46
C ASP A 285 34.46 34.82 20.66
N ASP A 286 33.90 35.75 21.42
CA ASP A 286 32.94 35.56 22.52
C ASP A 286 31.56 35.09 22.03
N MET A 287 31.22 35.31 20.76
CA MET A 287 29.96 34.85 20.15
C MET A 287 30.07 33.42 19.59
N LYS A 288 31.25 32.79 19.62
CA LYS A 288 31.45 31.39 19.22
C LYS A 288 31.10 30.45 20.39
N THR A 289 30.27 29.44 20.13
CA THR A 289 29.79 28.47 21.14
C THR A 289 30.88 27.70 21.88
N LYS A 290 32.11 27.65 21.33
CA LYS A 290 33.28 27.05 21.98
C LYS A 290 33.90 27.87 23.12
N ASN A 291 33.50 29.14 23.30
CA ASN A 291 34.12 30.08 24.24
C ASN A 291 33.16 30.59 25.35
N ARG A 292 31.99 29.96 25.55
CA ARG A 292 31.10 30.29 26.68
C ARG A 292 31.48 29.51 27.94
N ALA A 293 32.11 30.20 28.90
CA ALA A 293 32.56 29.60 30.17
C ALA A 293 31.44 29.35 31.21
N ASP A 294 30.21 29.82 30.98
CA ASP A 294 29.16 29.86 32.02
C ASP A 294 28.04 28.81 31.86
N ARG A 295 28.38 27.57 31.47
CA ARG A 295 27.49 26.41 31.65
C ARG A 295 28.21 25.31 32.43
N VAL A 296 28.27 25.52 33.74
CA VAL A 296 28.66 24.48 34.71
C VAL A 296 27.53 23.47 34.81
N GLY A 297 27.68 22.34 34.14
CA GLY A 297 26.94 21.10 34.39
C GLY A 297 27.93 20.05 34.86
N VAL A 298 27.96 19.81 36.17
CA VAL A 298 28.88 18.91 36.88
C VAL A 298 28.92 17.52 36.24
N VAL A 299 30.10 17.11 35.78
CA VAL A 299 30.41 15.70 35.48
C VAL A 299 31.29 15.20 36.63
N GLY A 300 30.69 14.42 37.54
CA GLY A 300 31.42 13.72 38.59
C GLY A 300 32.30 12.63 37.96
N SER A 301 33.60 12.72 38.18
CA SER A 301 34.55 11.64 37.90
C SER A 301 34.32 10.51 38.91
N SER A 302 33.92 9.34 38.41
CA SER A 302 34.01 8.10 39.17
C SER A 302 34.39 6.96 38.23
N GLN A 303 35.29 6.12 38.74
CA GLN A 303 36.18 5.24 38.03
C GLN A 303 35.49 4.16 37.17
N LYS A 304 36.21 3.75 36.12
CA LYS A 304 35.99 2.56 35.30
C LYS A 304 35.68 1.33 36.17
N GLY A 305 34.47 0.80 36.00
CA GLY A 305 34.13 -0.60 36.19
C GLY A 305 33.49 -1.12 34.91
N GLY A 306 34.14 -2.08 34.25
CA GLY A 306 33.70 -2.63 32.97
C GLY A 306 32.30 -3.24 33.05
N ARG A 307 31.38 -2.70 32.26
CA ARG A 307 30.16 -3.38 31.85
C ARG A 307 30.00 -3.19 30.35
N THR A 308 30.07 -4.31 29.64
CA THR A 308 29.70 -4.45 28.23
C THR A 308 28.29 -3.90 28.03
N ALA A 309 28.18 -2.72 27.43
CA ALA A 309 26.91 -2.15 27.03
C ALA A 309 26.44 -2.87 25.76
N SER A 310 25.45 -3.75 25.90
CA SER A 310 24.68 -4.26 24.76
C SER A 310 23.95 -3.08 24.10
N PRO A 311 23.96 -2.93 22.76
CA PRO A 311 23.27 -1.84 22.11
C PRO A 311 21.76 -1.99 22.30
N SER A 312 21.11 -0.92 22.78
CA SER A 312 19.65 -0.89 22.90
C SER A 312 19.02 -0.90 21.51
N PHE A 313 18.43 -2.03 21.12
CA PHE A 313 17.61 -2.10 19.92
C PHE A 313 16.32 -1.29 20.16
N SER A 314 16.11 -0.28 19.31
CA SER A 314 14.79 0.32 19.08
C SER A 314 13.76 -0.79 18.91
N LYS A 315 12.59 -0.73 19.60
CA LYS A 315 11.49 -1.70 19.50
C LYS A 315 11.15 -2.01 18.03
N ALA A 316 11.77 -3.05 17.48
CA ALA A 316 11.37 -3.67 16.23
C ALA A 316 10.15 -4.56 16.51
N GLY A 317 9.31 -4.79 15.50
CA GLY A 317 8.23 -5.78 15.62
C GLY A 317 8.78 -7.18 15.90
N PRO A 318 7.93 -8.16 16.24
CA PRO A 318 8.41 -9.53 16.42
C PRO A 318 9.10 -10.03 15.15
N PRO A 319 10.18 -10.84 15.28
CA PRO A 319 10.85 -11.44 14.13
C PRO A 319 9.89 -12.39 13.42
N LYS A 320 9.82 -12.31 12.08
CA LYS A 320 9.03 -13.22 11.25
C LYS A 320 9.89 -13.82 10.15
N LEU A 321 9.64 -15.07 9.85
CA LEU A 321 10.11 -15.78 8.67
C LEU A 321 9.04 -16.82 8.36
N GLU A 322 8.14 -16.47 7.45
CA GLU A 322 7.02 -17.33 7.09
C GLU A 322 6.54 -17.04 5.66
N LEU A 323 5.98 -18.06 5.02
CA LEU A 323 5.30 -17.93 3.74
C LEU A 323 3.86 -17.51 4.01
N GLN A 324 3.55 -16.24 3.75
CA GLN A 324 2.20 -15.72 3.85
C GLN A 324 1.41 -16.06 2.58
N MET A 325 0.21 -16.61 2.80
CA MET A 325 -0.78 -16.88 1.76
C MET A 325 -0.25 -17.75 0.60
N GLY A 326 0.79 -18.57 0.85
CA GLY A 326 1.42 -19.43 -0.15
C GLY A 326 2.17 -18.69 -1.27
N ARG A 327 2.31 -17.35 -1.19
CA ARG A 327 2.80 -16.52 -2.29
C ARG A 327 3.87 -15.51 -1.91
N LYS A 328 3.94 -15.06 -0.66
CA LYS A 328 4.90 -14.05 -0.23
C LYS A 328 5.66 -14.51 1.00
N TRP A 329 6.96 -14.75 0.85
CA TRP A 329 7.86 -14.92 1.98
C TRP A 329 8.06 -13.58 2.68
N VAL A 330 7.77 -13.53 3.97
CA VAL A 330 7.94 -12.34 4.81
C VAL A 330 9.04 -12.60 5.82
N VAL A 331 10.15 -11.86 5.67
CA VAL A 331 11.32 -11.91 6.55
C VAL A 331 11.46 -10.57 7.25
N GLU A 332 10.92 -10.47 8.46
CA GLU A 332 10.81 -9.21 9.19
C GLU A 332 11.62 -9.21 10.47
N ASN A 333 12.20 -8.05 10.82
CA ASN A 333 12.77 -7.74 12.13
C ASN A 333 13.80 -8.76 12.65
N GLN A 334 14.50 -9.46 11.75
CA GLN A 334 15.56 -10.41 12.14
C GLN A 334 16.79 -9.63 12.61
N VAL A 335 17.34 -9.99 13.76
CA VAL A 335 18.50 -9.31 14.35
C VAL A 335 19.57 -10.33 14.71
N GLY A 336 20.77 -10.16 14.15
CA GLY A 336 21.93 -11.03 14.45
C GLY A 336 21.81 -12.45 13.90
N ARG A 337 20.87 -12.72 12.99
CA ARG A 337 20.60 -14.07 12.47
C ARG A 337 21.38 -14.31 11.19
N LYS A 338 22.41 -15.16 11.24
CA LYS A 338 23.33 -15.39 10.11
C LYS A 338 23.04 -16.67 9.30
N ASN A 339 21.98 -17.38 9.65
CA ASN A 339 21.65 -18.70 9.12
C ASN A 339 20.18 -18.81 8.68
N LEU A 340 19.55 -17.71 8.25
CA LEU A 340 18.18 -17.74 7.75
C LEU A 340 18.19 -18.39 6.36
N VAL A 341 17.26 -19.32 6.12
CA VAL A 341 17.15 -20.05 4.86
C VAL A 341 15.69 -20.13 4.44
N ILE A 342 15.45 -19.93 3.14
CA ILE A 342 14.22 -20.28 2.44
C ILE A 342 14.61 -21.29 1.37
N ASP A 343 14.22 -22.54 1.54
CA ASP A 343 14.56 -23.68 0.67
C ASP A 343 13.37 -24.17 -0.17
N ASP A 344 12.14 -23.87 0.24
CA ASP A 344 10.91 -24.14 -0.52
C ASP A 344 10.50 -22.91 -1.36
N CYS A 345 11.24 -22.65 -2.45
CA CYS A 345 10.99 -21.55 -3.37
C CYS A 345 10.15 -21.98 -4.59
N ASP A 346 9.14 -21.18 -4.94
CA ASP A 346 8.40 -21.28 -6.21
C ASP A 346 8.55 -19.99 -7.04
N ALA A 347 8.67 -20.13 -8.36
CA ALA A 347 8.91 -19.01 -9.29
C ALA A 347 7.77 -17.96 -9.31
N LYS A 348 6.61 -18.26 -8.72
CA LYS A 348 5.48 -17.33 -8.56
C LYS A 348 5.51 -16.60 -7.22
N GLN A 349 6.37 -17.01 -6.29
CA GLN A 349 6.49 -16.41 -4.96
C GLN A 349 7.37 -15.16 -4.98
N SER A 350 7.13 -14.23 -4.07
CA SER A 350 8.00 -13.09 -3.80
C SER A 350 8.61 -13.16 -2.41
N VAL A 351 9.79 -12.55 -2.22
CA VAL A 351 10.44 -12.46 -0.92
C VAL A 351 10.55 -11.00 -0.50
N TYR A 352 9.95 -10.65 0.64
CA TYR A 352 10.01 -9.31 1.21
C TYR A 352 10.76 -9.34 2.53
N ILE A 353 11.89 -8.63 2.57
CA ILE A 353 12.82 -8.59 3.69
C ILE A 353 12.76 -7.19 4.28
N PHE A 354 12.27 -7.06 5.51
CA PHE A 354 11.99 -5.75 6.10
C PHE A 354 12.59 -5.59 7.50
N GLY A 355 13.27 -4.47 7.72
CA GLY A 355 13.72 -4.09 9.06
C GLY A 355 14.77 -5.02 9.68
N CYS A 356 15.41 -5.88 8.88
CA CYS A 356 16.40 -6.82 9.35
C CYS A 356 17.74 -6.12 9.61
N LYS A 357 18.42 -6.54 10.68
CA LYS A 357 19.69 -5.95 11.13
C LYS A 357 20.74 -7.02 11.38
N ASP A 358 21.95 -6.79 10.90
CA ASP A 358 23.11 -7.68 11.14
C ASP A 358 22.76 -9.16 10.87
N SER A 359 22.12 -9.45 9.74
CA SER A 359 21.56 -10.78 9.45
C SER A 359 21.92 -11.24 8.04
N VAL A 360 21.82 -12.54 7.77
CA VAL A 360 22.08 -13.15 6.47
C VAL A 360 20.94 -14.10 6.13
N LEU A 361 20.39 -13.95 4.92
CA LEU A 361 19.34 -14.79 4.35
C LEU A 361 19.82 -15.49 3.09
N GLN A 362 19.59 -16.80 3.01
CA GLN A 362 19.80 -17.61 1.82
C GLN A 362 18.46 -18.01 1.21
N ILE A 363 18.25 -17.70 -0.05
CA ILE A 363 17.05 -18.02 -0.83
C ILE A 363 17.47 -19.05 -1.88
N GLN A 364 17.18 -20.32 -1.62
CA GLN A 364 17.61 -21.43 -2.45
C GLN A 364 16.52 -21.75 -3.48
N GLY A 365 16.82 -21.46 -4.75
CA GLY A 365 15.89 -21.68 -5.86
C GLY A 365 15.43 -20.39 -6.52
N LYS A 366 14.32 -20.49 -7.24
CA LYS A 366 13.81 -19.44 -8.12
C LYS A 366 12.56 -18.79 -7.55
N VAL A 367 12.58 -17.46 -7.46
CA VAL A 367 11.44 -16.65 -7.02
C VAL A 367 11.11 -15.57 -8.05
N ASN A 368 9.92 -14.99 -7.98
CA ASN A 368 9.50 -13.94 -8.91
C ASN A 368 10.25 -12.62 -8.64
N ASN A 369 10.26 -12.16 -7.38
CA ASN A 369 10.97 -10.95 -6.97
C ASN A 369 11.56 -11.12 -5.57
N ILE A 370 12.56 -10.29 -5.26
CA ILE A 370 13.11 -10.13 -3.93
C ILE A 370 13.20 -8.62 -3.63
N THR A 371 12.69 -8.17 -2.51
CA THR A 371 12.76 -6.77 -2.07
C THR A 371 13.35 -6.68 -0.67
N VAL A 372 14.42 -5.91 -0.51
CA VAL A 372 15.09 -5.58 0.75
C VAL A 372 14.74 -4.15 1.14
N ASP A 373 13.99 -3.94 2.23
CA ASP A 373 13.52 -2.63 2.66
C ASP A 373 13.91 -2.34 4.13
N LYS A 374 14.42 -1.14 4.39
CA LYS A 374 14.82 -0.66 5.73
C LYS A 374 15.75 -1.61 6.49
N CYS A 375 16.63 -2.30 5.79
CA CYS A 375 17.57 -3.23 6.40
C CYS A 375 18.92 -2.56 6.68
N THR A 376 19.67 -3.07 7.66
CA THR A 376 21.01 -2.55 7.99
C THR A 376 21.99 -3.69 8.23
N LYS A 377 23.14 -3.74 7.55
CA LYS A 377 24.08 -4.87 7.63
C LYS A 377 23.40 -6.19 7.27
N MET A 378 22.78 -6.25 6.09
CA MET A 378 22.03 -7.41 5.63
C MET A 378 22.76 -8.10 4.48
N GLY A 379 23.03 -9.39 4.63
CA GLY A 379 23.52 -10.25 3.55
C GLY A 379 22.36 -11.03 2.92
N VAL A 380 22.24 -11.03 1.60
CA VAL A 380 21.26 -11.83 0.87
C VAL A 380 21.95 -12.64 -0.20
N VAL A 381 21.85 -13.97 -0.12
CA VAL A 381 22.31 -14.89 -1.16
C VAL A 381 21.09 -15.49 -1.82
N PHE A 382 20.99 -15.42 -3.14
CA PHE A 382 19.87 -16.00 -3.88
C PHE A 382 20.32 -16.69 -5.16
N THR A 383 19.55 -17.68 -5.62
CA THR A 383 19.83 -18.37 -6.89
C THR A 383 19.27 -17.59 -8.07
N ASP A 384 17.94 -17.55 -8.26
CA ASP A 384 17.33 -16.91 -9.42
C ASP A 384 16.16 -16.00 -9.05
N VAL A 385 16.04 -14.91 -9.80
CA VAL A 385 14.85 -14.05 -9.81
C VAL A 385 14.30 -13.93 -11.23
N VAL A 386 12.98 -14.05 -11.37
CA VAL A 386 12.30 -13.92 -12.67
C VAL A 386 12.18 -12.45 -13.10
N ALA A 387 11.84 -11.56 -12.18
CA ALA A 387 11.56 -10.15 -12.48
C ALA A 387 12.69 -9.21 -12.02
N ALA A 388 12.78 -8.94 -10.72
CA ALA A 388 13.72 -7.97 -10.18
C ALA A 388 14.17 -8.26 -8.74
N PHE A 389 15.39 -7.84 -8.43
CA PHE A 389 15.91 -7.74 -7.07
C PHE A 389 15.98 -6.25 -6.70
N GLU A 390 15.34 -5.87 -5.61
CA GLU A 390 15.19 -4.46 -5.24
C GLU A 390 15.75 -4.20 -3.84
N ILE A 391 16.50 -3.10 -3.68
CA ILE A 391 17.02 -2.64 -2.41
C ILE A 391 16.54 -1.22 -2.19
N VAL A 392 15.82 -1.00 -1.10
CA VAL A 392 15.15 0.26 -0.80
C VAL A 392 15.44 0.68 0.64
N ASN A 393 15.72 1.96 0.87
CA ASN A 393 15.85 2.54 2.22
C ASN A 393 16.84 1.82 3.15
N SER A 394 17.87 1.18 2.63
CA SER A 394 18.73 0.27 3.40
C SER A 394 20.15 0.81 3.58
N ASN A 395 20.95 0.19 4.44
CA ASN A 395 22.35 0.58 4.64
C ASN A 395 23.28 -0.61 4.90
N GLY A 396 24.39 -0.70 4.17
CA GLY A 396 25.35 -1.80 4.29
C GLY A 396 24.72 -3.12 3.90
N VAL A 397 24.26 -3.23 2.66
CA VAL A 397 23.65 -4.46 2.12
C VAL A 397 24.65 -5.18 1.23
N GLU A 398 24.80 -6.48 1.43
CA GLU A 398 25.62 -7.35 0.59
C GLU A 398 24.71 -8.35 -0.11
N VAL A 399 24.78 -8.42 -1.44
CA VAL A 399 23.89 -9.26 -2.24
C VAL A 399 24.72 -10.16 -3.13
N GLN A 400 24.49 -11.46 -3.08
CA GLN A 400 25.12 -12.44 -3.95
C GLN A 400 24.08 -13.14 -4.82
N CYS A 401 24.14 -12.87 -6.12
CA CYS A 401 23.37 -13.57 -7.14
C CYS A 401 24.18 -14.80 -7.60
N GLN A 402 23.64 -16.01 -7.44
CA GLN A 402 24.31 -17.25 -7.85
C GLN A 402 23.88 -17.70 -9.26
N GLY A 403 22.67 -17.35 -9.69
CA GLY A 403 22.10 -17.63 -11.00
C GLY A 403 21.78 -16.35 -11.74
N SER A 404 20.53 -16.19 -12.18
CA SER A 404 20.08 -15.08 -13.04
C SER A 404 19.25 -14.02 -12.30
N ALA A 405 19.47 -12.76 -12.69
CA ALA A 405 18.70 -11.60 -12.24
C ALA A 405 18.59 -10.57 -13.37
N PRO A 406 17.46 -10.44 -14.08
CA PRO A 406 17.36 -9.52 -15.21
C PRO A 406 17.53 -8.05 -14.82
N THR A 407 17.06 -7.67 -13.63
CA THR A 407 17.07 -6.30 -13.15
C THR A 407 17.42 -6.24 -11.67
N ILE A 408 18.31 -5.31 -11.31
CA ILE A 408 18.60 -4.94 -9.93
C ILE A 408 18.33 -3.44 -9.77
N SER A 409 17.52 -3.07 -8.79
CA SER A 409 17.26 -1.67 -8.45
C SER A 409 17.76 -1.35 -7.05
N VAL A 410 18.43 -0.20 -6.90
CA VAL A 410 18.94 0.29 -5.61
C VAL A 410 18.47 1.73 -5.40
N ASP A 411 17.50 1.91 -4.51
CA ASP A 411 16.90 3.21 -4.20
C ASP A 411 17.12 3.59 -2.73
N ASN A 412 17.49 4.85 -2.51
CA ASN A 412 17.67 5.45 -1.18
C ASN A 412 18.52 4.57 -0.23
N THR A 413 19.60 3.99 -0.74
CA THR A 413 20.41 3.00 -0.02
C THR A 413 21.88 3.43 0.02
N GLY A 414 22.51 3.34 1.19
CA GLY A 414 23.92 3.71 1.38
C GLY A 414 24.78 2.50 1.72
N GLY A 415 25.86 2.25 0.98
CA GLY A 415 26.71 1.08 1.16
C GLY A 415 26.01 -0.17 0.64
N CYS A 416 26.29 -0.54 -0.61
CA CYS A 416 25.74 -1.75 -1.22
C CYS A 416 26.82 -2.45 -2.05
N VAL A 417 26.99 -3.74 -1.80
CA VAL A 417 27.92 -4.58 -2.55
C VAL A 417 27.14 -5.67 -3.28
N LEU A 418 27.23 -5.69 -4.60
CA LEU A 418 26.54 -6.64 -5.46
C LEU A 418 27.55 -7.62 -6.05
N TYR A 419 27.45 -8.90 -5.72
CA TYR A 419 28.23 -9.98 -6.33
C TYR A 419 27.39 -10.64 -7.43
N LEU A 420 27.83 -10.52 -8.67
CA LEU A 420 27.15 -11.08 -9.83
C LEU A 420 27.77 -12.43 -10.22
N SER A 421 26.95 -13.40 -10.59
CA SER A 421 27.43 -14.63 -11.22
C SER A 421 27.78 -14.38 -12.69
N LYS A 422 28.37 -15.39 -13.35
CA LYS A 422 28.56 -15.38 -14.81
C LYS A 422 27.21 -15.28 -15.56
N ASP A 423 26.14 -15.83 -14.99
CA ASP A 423 24.80 -15.88 -15.58
C ASP A 423 24.00 -14.59 -15.34
N SER A 424 24.48 -13.69 -14.47
CA SER A 424 23.89 -12.38 -14.20
C SER A 424 24.74 -11.20 -14.71
N LEU A 425 25.69 -11.43 -15.63
CA LEU A 425 26.46 -10.31 -16.22
C LEU A 425 25.62 -9.40 -17.13
N GLY A 426 24.49 -9.91 -17.65
CA GLY A 426 23.53 -9.14 -18.44
C GLY A 426 22.53 -8.31 -17.62
N THR A 427 22.67 -8.27 -16.30
CA THR A 427 21.75 -7.57 -15.40
C THR A 427 21.71 -6.06 -15.67
N SER A 428 20.51 -5.51 -15.81
CA SER A 428 20.32 -4.05 -15.80
C SER A 428 20.30 -3.54 -14.36
N ILE A 429 21.25 -2.67 -14.00
CA ILE A 429 21.34 -2.08 -12.66
C ILE A 429 20.90 -0.61 -12.72
N THR A 430 19.91 -0.25 -11.91
CA THR A 430 19.45 1.14 -11.76
C THR A 430 19.68 1.62 -10.33
N THR A 431 20.23 2.82 -10.17
CA THR A 431 20.46 3.45 -8.87
C THR A 431 19.72 4.78 -8.75
N ALA A 432 19.15 5.06 -7.58
CA ALA A 432 18.50 6.33 -7.27
C ALA A 432 18.80 6.70 -5.82
N LYS A 433 19.23 7.96 -5.58
CA LYS A 433 19.53 8.47 -4.23
C LYS A 433 20.40 7.53 -3.37
N SER A 434 21.33 6.83 -4.02
CA SER A 434 22.11 5.77 -3.39
C SER A 434 23.60 6.06 -3.50
N SER A 435 24.38 5.62 -2.52
CA SER A 435 25.81 5.89 -2.41
C SER A 435 26.61 4.63 -2.07
N GLU A 436 27.90 4.63 -2.41
CA GLU A 436 28.83 3.53 -2.12
C GLU A 436 28.35 2.19 -2.69
N ILE A 437 27.99 2.21 -3.99
CA ILE A 437 27.51 1.04 -4.72
C ILE A 437 28.66 0.40 -5.50
N ASN A 438 29.06 -0.79 -5.09
CA ASN A 438 30.12 -1.56 -5.74
C ASN A 438 29.55 -2.87 -6.32
N VAL A 439 29.98 -3.21 -7.53
CA VAL A 439 29.58 -4.42 -8.24
C VAL A 439 30.83 -5.28 -8.45
N LEU A 440 30.82 -6.50 -7.93
CA LEU A 440 31.87 -7.48 -8.13
C LEU A 440 31.45 -8.50 -9.17
N VAL A 441 32.29 -8.68 -10.17
CA VAL A 441 32.10 -9.65 -11.25
C VAL A 441 33.24 -10.67 -11.26
N PRO A 442 33.03 -11.93 -11.71
CA PRO A 442 34.09 -12.92 -11.75
C PRO A 442 35.15 -12.55 -12.80
N GLY A 443 36.40 -12.42 -12.39
CA GLY A 443 37.56 -12.21 -13.26
C GLY A 443 38.01 -13.48 -13.99
N SER A 444 38.98 -13.35 -14.90
CA SER A 444 39.54 -14.47 -15.66
C SER A 444 40.23 -15.51 -14.77
N ASP A 445 40.81 -15.07 -13.66
CA ASP A 445 41.72 -15.85 -12.82
C ASP A 445 41.00 -16.45 -11.60
N GLY A 446 39.67 -16.27 -11.52
CA GLY A 446 38.84 -16.72 -10.40
C GLY A 446 38.67 -15.68 -9.29
N ASP A 447 39.46 -14.60 -9.32
CA ASP A 447 39.32 -13.47 -8.39
C ASP A 447 38.17 -12.54 -8.78
N TRP A 448 37.59 -11.85 -7.80
CA TRP A 448 36.54 -10.87 -8.02
C TRP A 448 37.14 -9.54 -8.51
N VAL A 449 36.55 -8.98 -9.58
CA VAL A 449 36.86 -7.63 -10.07
C VAL A 449 35.79 -6.68 -9.56
N GLU A 450 36.20 -5.66 -8.81
CA GLU A 450 35.31 -4.66 -8.22
C GLU A 450 35.13 -3.45 -9.14
N HIS A 451 33.88 -3.05 -9.35
CA HIS A 451 33.50 -1.89 -10.14
C HIS A 451 32.63 -0.96 -9.29
N ALA A 452 33.13 0.22 -8.97
CA ALA A 452 32.33 1.25 -8.32
C ALA A 452 31.38 1.92 -9.33
N LEU A 453 30.09 1.97 -9.02
CA LEU A 453 29.13 2.68 -9.85
C LEU A 453 29.20 4.20 -9.56
N PRO A 454 29.19 5.06 -10.60
CA PRO A 454 29.24 6.50 -10.39
C PRO A 454 28.06 7.01 -9.57
N GLN A 455 28.36 7.78 -8.52
CA GLN A 455 27.37 8.44 -7.67
C GLN A 455 27.40 9.97 -7.79
N GLN A 456 28.49 10.52 -8.33
CA GLN A 456 28.66 11.95 -8.56
C GLN A 456 28.63 12.23 -10.06
N PHE A 457 27.84 13.22 -10.46
CA PHE A 457 27.68 13.62 -11.85
C PHE A 457 28.02 15.10 -11.99
N VAL A 458 28.69 15.44 -13.09
CA VAL A 458 28.93 16.81 -13.50
C VAL A 458 27.92 17.16 -14.59
N HIS A 459 27.22 18.27 -14.40
CA HIS A 459 26.28 18.82 -15.36
C HIS A 459 26.90 20.10 -15.94
N SER A 460 27.14 20.12 -17.24
CA SER A 460 27.67 21.28 -17.95
C SER A 460 26.68 21.75 -19.01
N PHE A 461 26.45 23.07 -19.10
CA PHE A 461 25.59 23.65 -20.12
C PHE A 461 26.41 23.97 -21.37
N LYS A 462 26.12 23.31 -22.48
CA LYS A 462 26.82 23.44 -23.76
C LYS A 462 25.81 23.38 -24.91
N ASP A 463 26.00 24.20 -25.94
CA ASP A 463 25.19 24.20 -27.17
C ASP A 463 23.67 24.22 -26.92
N GLY A 464 23.23 24.98 -25.92
CA GLY A 464 21.81 25.13 -25.56
C GLY A 464 21.19 23.97 -24.78
N ARG A 465 21.98 22.97 -24.36
CA ARG A 465 21.52 21.81 -23.57
C ARG A 465 22.44 21.50 -22.39
N PHE A 466 21.95 20.75 -21.42
CA PHE A 466 22.78 20.18 -20.37
C PHE A 466 23.36 18.84 -20.81
N GLU A 467 24.67 18.69 -20.67
CA GLU A 467 25.39 17.42 -20.80
C GLU A 467 25.76 16.93 -19.40
N THR A 468 25.41 15.68 -19.10
CA THR A 468 25.66 15.05 -17.81
C THR A 468 26.68 13.94 -17.99
N THR A 469 27.78 13.99 -17.25
CA THR A 469 28.80 12.94 -17.24
C THR A 469 29.07 12.47 -15.82
N PRO A 470 29.28 11.16 -15.60
CA PRO A 470 29.75 10.67 -14.31
C PRO A 470 31.14 11.23 -14.01
N VAL A 471 31.41 11.57 -12.75
CA VAL A 471 32.75 11.95 -12.31
C VAL A 471 33.60 10.69 -12.20
N SER A 472 34.65 10.62 -13.03
CA SER A 472 35.71 9.63 -12.88
C SER A 472 36.75 10.15 -11.89
N HIS A 473 36.86 9.53 -10.72
CA HIS A 473 38.04 9.71 -9.89
C HIS A 473 39.11 8.76 -10.42
N SER A 474 40.24 9.31 -10.89
CA SER A 474 41.42 8.54 -11.28
C SER A 474 42.01 7.87 -10.03
N GLY A 475 41.51 6.69 -9.69
CA GLY A 475 41.87 5.96 -8.48
C GLY A 475 41.32 4.53 -8.43
N GLY A 476 41.10 3.90 -9.57
CA GLY A 476 40.66 2.51 -9.71
C GLY A 476 40.77 2.07 -11.16
#